data_AF-A0A1Y2ZY59-F1
#
_entry.id   AF-A0A1Y2ZY59-F1
#
_cell.length_a   1.000
_cell.length_b   1.000
_cell.length_c   1.000
_cell.angle_alpha   90.00
_cell.angle_beta   90.00
_cell.angle_gamma   90.00
#
_symmetry.space_group_name_H-M   'P 1'
#
loop_
_entity.id
_entity.type
_entity.pdbx_description
1 polymer ?
#
loop_
_entity_poly.entity_id
_entity_poly.type
_entity_poly.pdbx_seq_one_letter_code
_entity_poly.pdbx_strand_id
1 'polypeptide(L)'
;MAIPTYKNWIERTKQDAFHRRSDVLRLLDEALEVYDKNKSKVNKSRLSDRLNDWIKAKGDGEEWKDSRRNKKDVVQELYDALSPVREDSLKAEYTQVIRPAYVNAGYDREGALPADLSVDQSLQIDGLGSPGFVQVSMGVVNEPRDWLRTFAVAHETGHAVAYLVCQDAGTTAPEILSYNVAKRHEHLADLIGMHVLMNVHQGADVINNLNILSAWLGYGDPQHPSGAQRAELIRRFYNDRVHFNNFIRNVADLHVNLGL
;
A
#
# COMPACT_ATOMS: atom_id res chain seq x y z
N MET A 1 -9.17 -14.70 14.73
CA MET A 1 -8.33 -15.50 15.64
C MET A 1 -8.10 -14.75 16.95
N ALA A 2 -7.84 -15.47 18.05
CA ALA A 2 -7.52 -14.85 19.33
C ALA A 2 -6.03 -14.51 19.39
N ILE A 3 -5.67 -13.34 19.93
CA ILE A 3 -4.27 -12.98 20.20
C ILE A 3 -3.72 -13.92 21.29
N PRO A 4 -2.54 -14.54 21.10
CA PRO A 4 -1.94 -15.42 22.11
C PRO A 4 -1.63 -14.65 23.40
N THR A 5 -1.68 -15.35 24.55
CA THR A 5 -1.20 -14.77 25.82
C THR A 5 0.31 -14.58 25.78
N TYR A 6 0.81 -13.65 26.59
CA TYR A 6 2.25 -13.37 26.67
C TYR A 6 3.06 -14.61 27.06
N LYS A 7 2.56 -15.37 28.04
CA LYS A 7 3.20 -16.63 28.47
C LYS A 7 3.32 -17.63 27.32
N ASN A 8 2.24 -17.84 26.57
CA ASN A 8 2.20 -18.77 25.45
C ASN A 8 3.14 -18.30 24.32
N TRP A 9 3.12 -17.01 24.00
CA TRP A 9 4.03 -16.40 23.05
C TRP A 9 5.50 -16.62 23.41
N ILE A 10 5.89 -16.32 24.65
CA ILE A 10 7.29 -16.49 25.09
C ILE A 10 7.73 -17.95 24.98
N GLU A 11 6.87 -18.89 25.36
CA GLU A 11 7.13 -20.32 25.29
C GLU A 11 7.33 -20.80 23.85
N ARG A 12 6.42 -20.42 22.94
CA ARG A 12 6.45 -20.85 21.54
C ARG A 12 7.51 -20.16 20.68
N THR A 13 7.87 -18.93 21.03
CA THR A 13 8.94 -18.19 20.34
C THR A 13 10.31 -18.42 20.96
N LYS A 14 10.41 -19.19 22.06
CA LYS A 14 11.68 -19.53 22.72
C LYS A 14 12.61 -20.31 21.79
N GLN A 15 13.90 -20.04 21.90
CA GLN A 15 14.96 -20.77 21.22
C GLN A 15 15.92 -21.36 22.25
N ASP A 16 16.93 -22.08 21.77
CA ASP A 16 18.01 -22.57 22.62
C ASP A 16 18.80 -21.40 23.28
N ALA A 17 19.64 -21.75 24.25
CA ALA A 17 20.38 -20.79 25.08
C ALA A 17 21.35 -19.89 24.30
N PHE A 18 21.70 -20.24 23.05
CA PHE A 18 22.67 -19.52 22.25
C PHE A 18 22.03 -18.45 21.36
N HIS A 19 20.70 -18.49 21.18
CA HIS A 19 19.98 -17.51 20.36
C HIS A 19 19.21 -16.51 21.21
N ARG A 20 19.86 -15.38 21.48
CA ARG A 20 19.24 -14.25 22.19
C ARG A 20 18.06 -13.67 21.39
N ARG A 21 17.10 -13.09 22.10
CA ARG A 21 16.04 -12.28 21.49
C ARG A 21 16.67 -10.98 20.99
N SER A 22 16.32 -10.53 19.78
CA SER A 22 16.72 -9.22 19.27
C SER A 22 15.98 -8.11 20.01
N ASP A 23 16.51 -6.89 20.00
CA ASP A 23 15.88 -5.75 20.66
C ASP A 23 14.48 -5.47 20.10
N VAL A 24 14.30 -5.56 18.78
CA VAL A 24 12.97 -5.39 18.14
C VAL A 24 11.98 -6.47 18.57
N LEU A 25 12.44 -7.72 18.77
CA LEU A 25 11.57 -8.78 19.28
C LEU A 25 11.19 -8.54 20.74
N ARG A 26 12.11 -8.02 21.56
CA ARG A 26 11.79 -7.66 22.94
C ARG A 26 10.74 -6.56 23.02
N LEU A 27 10.78 -5.57 22.13
CA LEU A 27 9.74 -4.53 22.09
C LEU A 27 8.37 -5.11 21.73
N LEU A 28 8.32 -6.11 20.84
CA LEU A 28 7.11 -6.87 20.55
C LEU A 28 6.63 -7.69 21.77
N ASP A 29 7.55 -8.33 22.48
CA ASP A 29 7.27 -9.07 23.72
C ASP A 29 6.62 -8.16 24.78
N GLU A 30 7.23 -7.00 25.02
CA GLU A 30 6.76 -6.00 25.98
C GLU A 30 5.37 -5.47 25.59
N ALA A 31 5.14 -5.17 24.30
CA ALA A 31 3.82 -4.74 23.82
C ALA A 31 2.75 -5.82 24.01
N LEU A 32 3.10 -7.09 23.77
CA LEU A 32 2.17 -8.20 23.98
C LEU A 32 1.87 -8.40 25.46
N GLU A 33 2.86 -8.28 26.34
CA GLU A 33 2.66 -8.35 27.79
C GLU A 33 1.70 -7.25 28.29
N VAL A 34 1.89 -6.01 27.80
CA VAL A 34 1.01 -4.89 28.14
C VAL A 34 -0.42 -5.13 27.65
N TYR A 35 -0.59 -5.65 26.42
CA TYR A 35 -1.91 -6.00 25.89
C TYR A 35 -2.57 -7.14 26.67
N ASP A 36 -1.83 -8.18 27.03
CA ASP A 36 -2.36 -9.34 27.76
C ASP A 36 -2.88 -8.94 29.16
N LYS A 37 -2.18 -7.99 29.82
CA LYS A 37 -2.61 -7.40 31.11
C LYS A 37 -3.80 -6.44 30.95
N ASN A 38 -3.89 -5.72 29.85
CA ASN A 38 -4.97 -4.76 29.58
C ASN A 38 -5.32 -4.72 28.08
N LYS A 39 -6.42 -5.40 27.73
CA LYS A 39 -6.88 -5.61 26.35
C LYS A 39 -7.60 -4.40 25.74
N SER A 40 -7.00 -3.22 25.86
CA SER A 40 -7.52 -1.96 25.29
C SER A 40 -7.23 -1.84 23.79
N LYS A 41 -8.03 -1.03 23.06
CA LYS A 41 -7.80 -0.73 21.63
C LYS A 41 -6.42 -0.11 21.40
N VAL A 42 -5.98 0.79 22.29
CA VAL A 42 -4.66 1.44 22.22
C VAL A 42 -3.53 0.43 22.35
N ASN A 43 -3.63 -0.51 23.30
CA ASN A 43 -2.60 -1.55 23.45
C ASN A 43 -2.59 -2.54 22.29
N LYS A 44 -3.77 -2.84 21.72
CA LYS A 44 -3.89 -3.68 20.52
C LYS A 44 -3.23 -3.02 19.30
N SER A 45 -3.41 -1.71 19.13
CA SER A 45 -2.72 -0.92 18.10
C SER A 45 -1.21 -0.96 18.27
N ARG A 46 -0.71 -0.65 19.49
CA ARG A 46 0.73 -0.71 19.80
C ARG A 46 1.33 -2.09 19.52
N LEU A 47 0.60 -3.16 19.84
CA LEU A 47 1.01 -4.52 19.53
C LEU A 47 1.11 -4.77 18.02
N SER A 48 0.14 -4.27 17.24
CA SER A 48 0.21 -4.30 15.78
C SER A 48 1.42 -3.55 15.23
N ASP A 49 1.69 -2.35 15.74
CA ASP A 49 2.84 -1.54 15.31
C ASP A 49 4.17 -2.24 15.59
N ARG A 50 4.33 -2.81 16.80
CA ARG A 50 5.55 -3.57 17.15
C ARG A 50 5.71 -4.86 16.37
N LEU A 51 4.61 -5.50 15.97
CA LEU A 51 4.69 -6.66 15.09
C LEU A 51 5.18 -6.24 13.70
N ASN A 52 4.66 -5.13 13.16
CA ASN A 52 5.11 -4.59 11.88
C ASN A 52 6.58 -4.18 11.92
N ASP A 53 7.05 -3.52 12.99
CA ASP A 53 8.47 -3.20 13.21
C ASP A 53 9.34 -4.48 13.17
N TRP A 54 8.88 -5.54 13.83
CA TRP A 54 9.59 -6.81 13.85
C TRP A 54 9.63 -7.49 12.48
N ILE A 55 8.51 -7.48 11.76
CA ILE A 55 8.42 -8.01 10.39
C ILE A 55 9.39 -7.28 9.46
N LYS A 56 9.37 -5.93 9.47
CA LYS A 56 10.33 -5.09 8.71
C LYS A 56 11.78 -5.44 9.04
N ALA A 57 12.08 -5.70 10.31
CA ALA A 57 13.43 -6.08 10.75
C ALA A 57 13.87 -7.50 10.35
N LYS A 58 12.97 -8.31 9.77
CA LYS A 58 13.31 -9.65 9.25
C LYS A 58 13.65 -9.66 7.76
N GLY A 59 13.34 -8.58 7.06
CA GLY A 59 13.58 -8.45 5.63
C GLY A 59 12.31 -8.08 4.89
N ASP A 60 12.35 -8.24 3.56
CA ASP A 60 11.28 -7.78 2.68
C ASP A 60 10.18 -8.83 2.51
N GLY A 61 8.94 -8.36 2.28
CA GLY A 61 7.80 -9.21 1.95
C GLY A 61 7.52 -10.29 2.99
N GLU A 62 7.60 -11.56 2.58
CA GLU A 62 7.26 -12.71 3.42
C GLU A 62 8.46 -13.37 4.13
N GLU A 63 9.67 -12.80 4.05
CA GLU A 63 10.88 -13.38 4.66
C GLU A 63 10.77 -13.63 6.17
N TRP A 64 9.94 -12.85 6.86
CA TRP A 64 9.66 -13.06 8.27
C TRP A 64 9.00 -14.40 8.57
N LYS A 65 8.30 -15.01 7.60
CA LYS A 65 7.66 -16.33 7.76
C LYS A 65 8.69 -17.43 7.97
N ASP A 66 9.86 -17.30 7.36
CA ASP A 66 11.00 -18.22 7.51
C ASP A 66 11.83 -17.97 8.79
N SER A 67 11.47 -16.96 9.56
CA SER A 67 12.12 -16.66 10.83
C SER A 67 12.04 -17.87 11.76
N ARG A 68 13.19 -18.20 12.38
CA ARG A 68 13.26 -19.23 13.43
C ARG A 68 12.35 -18.95 14.64
N ARG A 69 11.78 -17.74 14.75
CA ARG A 69 10.82 -17.36 15.79
C ARG A 69 9.36 -17.59 15.36
N ASN A 70 9.09 -17.74 14.06
CA ASN A 70 7.80 -18.15 13.52
C ASN A 70 7.67 -19.69 13.43
N LYS A 71 8.24 -20.44 14.38
CA LYS A 71 8.06 -21.89 14.42
C LYS A 71 6.62 -22.23 14.76
N LYS A 72 6.04 -23.20 14.02
CA LYS A 72 4.63 -23.60 14.16
C LYS A 72 3.69 -22.40 14.03
N ASP A 73 4.03 -21.49 13.12
CA ASP A 73 3.18 -20.36 12.70
C ASP A 73 2.77 -19.41 13.84
N VAL A 74 3.52 -19.37 14.95
CA VAL A 74 3.12 -18.55 16.11
C VAL A 74 3.10 -17.05 15.81
N VAL A 75 3.99 -16.57 14.95
CA VAL A 75 3.98 -15.16 14.54
C VAL A 75 2.87 -14.92 13.53
N GLN A 76 2.63 -15.87 12.62
CA GLN A 76 1.49 -15.83 11.69
C GLN A 76 0.14 -15.78 12.44
N GLU A 77 -0.05 -16.56 13.49
CA GLU A 77 -1.27 -16.51 14.31
C GLU A 77 -1.48 -15.12 14.94
N LEU A 78 -0.42 -14.52 15.49
CA LEU A 78 -0.48 -13.17 16.04
C LEU A 78 -0.77 -12.15 14.94
N TYR A 79 -0.12 -12.31 13.80
CA TYR A 79 -0.30 -11.48 12.62
C TYR A 79 -1.74 -11.49 12.15
N ASP A 80 -2.34 -12.65 11.96
CA ASP A 80 -3.72 -12.78 11.50
C ASP A 80 -4.72 -12.27 12.54
N ALA A 81 -4.45 -12.48 13.83
CA ALA A 81 -5.29 -11.95 14.91
C ALA A 81 -5.31 -10.41 14.98
N LEU A 82 -4.30 -9.75 14.40
CA LEU A 82 -4.17 -8.30 14.32
C LEU A 82 -4.64 -7.70 12.98
N SER A 83 -5.01 -8.51 11.99
CA SER A 83 -5.48 -8.05 10.67
C SER A 83 -6.61 -7.01 10.73
N PRO A 84 -7.66 -7.18 11.57
CA PRO A 84 -8.73 -6.18 11.67
C PRO A 84 -8.25 -4.81 12.17
N VAL A 85 -7.19 -4.77 12.99
CA VAL A 85 -6.62 -3.50 13.47
C VAL A 85 -5.87 -2.80 12.34
N ARG A 86 -5.15 -3.56 11.50
CA ARG A 86 -4.49 -3.01 10.32
C ARG A 86 -5.50 -2.50 9.29
N GLU A 87 -6.61 -3.21 9.12
CA GLU A 87 -7.72 -2.78 8.26
C GLU A 87 -8.33 -1.46 8.73
N ASP A 88 -8.66 -1.35 10.02
CA ASP A 88 -9.15 -0.11 10.64
C ASP A 88 -8.15 1.04 10.43
N SER A 89 -6.85 0.78 10.62
CA SER A 89 -5.79 1.78 10.43
C SER A 89 -5.69 2.23 8.97
N LEU A 90 -5.79 1.32 7.99
CA LEU A 90 -5.76 1.68 6.58
C LEU A 90 -6.99 2.49 6.15
N LYS A 91 -8.18 2.12 6.65
CA LYS A 91 -9.42 2.88 6.43
C LYS A 91 -9.33 4.28 7.05
N ALA A 92 -8.73 4.40 8.23
CA ALA A 92 -8.47 5.69 8.87
C ALA A 92 -7.46 6.52 8.05
N GLU A 93 -6.40 5.91 7.56
CA GLU A 93 -5.41 6.57 6.69
C GLU A 93 -6.04 7.09 5.39
N TYR A 94 -6.90 6.28 4.76
CA TYR A 94 -7.68 6.71 3.60
C TYR A 94 -8.54 7.93 3.90
N THR A 95 -9.36 7.86 4.95
CA THR A 95 -10.34 8.92 5.26
C THR A 95 -9.71 10.21 5.79
N GLN A 96 -8.57 10.11 6.49
CA GLN A 96 -7.95 11.26 7.16
C GLN A 96 -6.78 11.87 6.38
N VAL A 97 -6.15 11.12 5.48
CA VAL A 97 -4.93 11.56 4.78
C VAL A 97 -5.13 11.52 3.26
N ILE A 98 -5.39 10.34 2.70
CA ILE A 98 -5.36 10.15 1.25
C ILE A 98 -6.55 10.86 0.58
N ARG A 99 -7.79 10.56 1.00
CA ARG A 99 -8.99 11.18 0.43
C ARG A 99 -8.96 12.71 0.55
N PRO A 100 -8.65 13.32 1.71
CA PRO A 100 -8.49 14.77 1.80
C PRO A 100 -7.44 15.35 0.85
N ALA A 101 -6.34 14.63 0.57
CA ALA A 101 -5.33 15.09 -0.37
C ALA A 101 -5.87 15.10 -1.82
N TYR A 102 -6.69 14.12 -2.22
CA TYR A 102 -7.42 14.15 -3.50
C TYR A 102 -8.45 15.28 -3.57
N VAL A 103 -9.18 15.53 -2.48
CA VAL A 103 -10.13 16.64 -2.39
C VAL A 103 -9.41 17.97 -2.58
N ASN A 104 -8.29 18.18 -1.88
CA ASN A 104 -7.49 19.40 -1.98
C ASN A 104 -6.87 19.59 -3.37
N ALA A 105 -6.60 18.50 -4.09
CA ALA A 105 -6.17 18.54 -5.48
C ALA A 105 -7.32 18.85 -6.48
N GLY A 106 -8.56 18.98 -6.00
CA GLY A 106 -9.73 19.33 -6.82
C GLY A 106 -10.48 18.14 -7.43
N TYR A 107 -10.21 16.91 -6.98
CA TYR A 107 -10.78 15.69 -7.57
C TYR A 107 -12.08 15.22 -6.89
N ASP A 108 -12.59 15.91 -5.87
CA ASP A 108 -13.88 15.58 -5.23
C ASP A 108 -15.05 16.23 -5.97
N ARG A 109 -15.36 15.71 -7.16
CA ARG A 109 -16.52 16.13 -7.95
C ARG A 109 -17.15 14.92 -8.63
N GLU A 110 -18.42 15.08 -9.00
CA GLU A 110 -19.20 14.05 -9.72
C GLU A 110 -19.27 12.69 -9.00
N GLY A 111 -19.07 12.67 -7.67
CA GLY A 111 -19.10 11.44 -6.88
C GLY A 111 -17.89 10.51 -7.13
N ALA A 112 -16.80 11.02 -7.71
CA ALA A 112 -15.63 10.20 -8.05
C ALA A 112 -14.96 9.55 -6.84
N LEU A 113 -14.92 10.24 -5.70
CA LEU A 113 -14.28 9.74 -4.48
C LEU A 113 -15.31 9.10 -3.54
N PRO A 114 -15.16 7.82 -3.17
CA PRO A 114 -16.01 7.24 -2.14
C PRO A 114 -15.74 7.88 -0.77
N ALA A 115 -16.70 7.76 0.14
CA ALA A 115 -16.52 8.18 1.53
C ALA A 115 -15.57 7.23 2.29
N ASP A 116 -15.62 5.94 1.96
CA ASP A 116 -14.91 4.87 2.64
C ASP A 116 -14.12 3.97 1.68
N LEU A 117 -13.05 3.37 2.19
CA LEU A 117 -12.25 2.36 1.50
C LEU A 117 -12.86 0.97 1.73
N SER A 118 -13.12 0.23 0.66
CA SER A 118 -13.51 -1.18 0.74
C SER A 118 -12.29 -2.08 0.86
N VAL A 119 -12.43 -3.21 1.57
CA VAL A 119 -11.37 -4.22 1.69
C VAL A 119 -11.92 -5.59 1.33
N ASP A 120 -11.34 -6.22 0.30
CA ASP A 120 -11.61 -7.63 0.02
C ASP A 120 -10.70 -8.54 0.85
N GLN A 121 -11.06 -9.81 0.98
CA GLN A 121 -10.36 -10.75 1.87
C GLN A 121 -9.22 -11.52 1.16
N SER A 122 -8.90 -11.21 -0.10
CA SER A 122 -7.78 -11.80 -0.81
C SER A 122 -6.46 -11.43 -0.12
N LEU A 123 -5.61 -12.44 0.06
CA LEU A 123 -4.24 -12.23 0.54
C LEU A 123 -3.27 -11.87 -0.60
N GLN A 124 -3.71 -12.02 -1.86
CA GLN A 124 -2.97 -11.47 -2.99
C GLN A 124 -3.05 -9.96 -2.92
N ILE A 125 -1.95 -9.29 -3.18
CA ILE A 125 -1.90 -7.84 -3.27
C ILE A 125 -2.62 -7.43 -4.55
N ASP A 126 -3.73 -6.72 -4.40
CA ASP A 126 -4.59 -6.31 -5.51
C ASP A 126 -5.49 -5.14 -5.09
N GLY A 127 -6.16 -4.53 -6.06
CA GLY A 127 -7.09 -3.43 -5.85
C GLY A 127 -8.02 -3.19 -7.02
N LEU A 128 -9.03 -2.36 -6.78
CA LEU A 128 -9.93 -1.89 -7.83
C LEU A 128 -10.39 -0.47 -7.53
N GLY A 129 -10.21 0.42 -8.50
CA GLY A 129 -10.71 1.79 -8.47
C GLY A 129 -11.68 2.09 -9.62
N SER A 130 -12.78 2.76 -9.29
CA SER A 130 -13.71 3.34 -10.27
C SER A 130 -14.48 4.51 -9.63
N PRO A 131 -15.15 5.37 -10.40
CA PRO A 131 -15.87 6.51 -9.81
C PRO A 131 -16.84 6.07 -8.71
N GLY A 132 -16.66 6.60 -7.51
CA GLY A 132 -17.46 6.30 -6.33
C GLY A 132 -17.11 4.98 -5.62
N PHE A 133 -16.03 4.30 -6.03
CA PHE A 133 -15.62 3.02 -5.44
C PHE A 133 -14.10 2.82 -5.46
N VAL A 134 -13.54 2.50 -4.30
CA VAL A 134 -12.13 2.14 -4.15
C VAL A 134 -12.08 0.93 -3.23
N GLN A 135 -11.42 -0.12 -3.68
CA GLN A 135 -11.17 -1.35 -2.94
C GLN A 135 -9.69 -1.72 -3.00
N VAL A 136 -9.18 -2.27 -1.92
CA VAL A 136 -7.88 -2.94 -1.88
C VAL A 136 -8.02 -4.29 -1.20
N SER A 137 -7.09 -5.18 -1.46
CA SER A 137 -7.08 -6.50 -0.85
C SER A 137 -6.54 -6.49 0.58
N MET A 138 -6.82 -7.57 1.31
CA MET A 138 -6.19 -7.84 2.60
C MET A 138 -4.67 -7.98 2.44
N GLY A 139 -4.17 -8.38 1.27
CA GLY A 139 -2.74 -8.34 0.92
C GLY A 139 -2.14 -6.93 1.08
N VAL A 140 -2.84 -5.88 0.62
CA VAL A 140 -2.42 -4.48 0.81
C VAL A 140 -2.52 -4.05 2.27
N VAL A 141 -3.59 -4.43 2.98
CA VAL A 141 -3.74 -4.16 4.43
C VAL A 141 -2.57 -4.75 5.24
N ASN A 142 -2.09 -5.88 4.78
CA ASN A 142 -1.02 -6.66 5.39
C ASN A 142 0.38 -6.24 4.93
N GLU A 143 0.51 -5.33 3.97
CA GLU A 143 1.81 -4.83 3.55
C GLU A 143 2.47 -4.05 4.70
N PRO A 144 3.60 -4.54 5.25
CA PRO A 144 4.26 -3.90 6.39
C PRO A 144 4.83 -2.52 6.02
N ARG A 145 5.22 -2.28 4.77
CA ARG A 145 5.81 -0.99 4.34
C ARG A 145 4.71 0.03 4.13
N ASP A 146 4.61 0.98 5.05
CA ASP A 146 3.56 2.00 5.06
C ASP A 146 3.52 2.77 3.72
N TRP A 147 4.66 3.24 3.21
CA TRP A 147 4.73 3.96 1.94
C TRP A 147 4.19 3.16 0.74
N LEU A 148 4.35 1.83 0.75
CA LEU A 148 3.90 0.96 -0.33
C LEU A 148 2.39 0.70 -0.24
N ARG A 149 1.90 0.49 0.99
CA ARG A 149 0.46 0.41 1.27
C ARG A 149 -0.27 1.70 0.88
N THR A 150 0.29 2.85 1.25
CA THR A 150 -0.26 4.17 0.92
C THR A 150 -0.20 4.46 -0.57
N PHE A 151 0.89 4.05 -1.24
CA PHE A 151 0.97 4.08 -2.71
C PHE A 151 -0.13 3.25 -3.37
N ALA A 152 -0.36 2.02 -2.93
CA ALA A 152 -1.42 1.16 -3.48
C ALA A 152 -2.81 1.81 -3.35
N VAL A 153 -3.17 2.33 -2.17
CA VAL A 153 -4.46 3.01 -1.99
C VAL A 153 -4.56 4.28 -2.82
N ALA A 154 -3.49 5.07 -2.93
CA ALA A 154 -3.47 6.24 -3.79
C ALA A 154 -3.62 5.84 -5.27
N HIS A 155 -2.94 4.80 -5.73
CA HIS A 155 -3.07 4.29 -7.09
C HIS A 155 -4.53 3.93 -7.41
N GLU A 156 -5.19 3.13 -6.57
CA GLU A 156 -6.61 2.78 -6.78
C GLU A 156 -7.54 4.00 -6.73
N THR A 157 -7.25 4.96 -5.86
CA THR A 157 -7.98 6.24 -5.84
C THR A 157 -7.73 7.05 -7.11
N GLY A 158 -6.54 6.93 -7.70
CA GLY A 158 -6.17 7.49 -8.99
C GLY A 158 -7.05 6.96 -10.13
N HIS A 159 -7.32 5.65 -10.16
CA HIS A 159 -8.28 5.06 -11.11
C HIS A 159 -9.68 5.67 -10.98
N ALA A 160 -10.15 5.87 -9.75
CA ALA A 160 -11.49 6.45 -9.50
C ALA A 160 -11.66 7.86 -10.07
N VAL A 161 -10.59 8.65 -10.16
CA VAL A 161 -10.62 10.04 -10.64
C VAL A 161 -9.96 10.25 -12.00
N ALA A 162 -9.45 9.19 -12.63
CA ALA A 162 -8.71 9.27 -13.89
C ALA A 162 -9.49 10.01 -15.00
N TYR A 163 -10.81 9.81 -15.04
CA TYR A 163 -11.66 10.47 -16.02
C TYR A 163 -11.75 11.99 -15.84
N LEU A 164 -11.78 12.48 -14.59
CA LEU A 164 -11.78 13.91 -14.28
C LEU A 164 -10.48 14.56 -14.73
N VAL A 165 -9.36 13.86 -14.52
CA VAL A 165 -8.02 14.31 -14.91
C VAL A 165 -7.90 14.41 -16.44
N CYS A 166 -8.42 13.42 -17.17
CA CYS A 166 -8.50 13.48 -18.63
C CYS A 166 -9.40 14.62 -19.12
N GLN A 167 -10.57 14.82 -18.50
CA GLN A 167 -11.49 15.90 -18.86
C GLN A 167 -10.86 17.29 -18.69
N ASP A 168 -10.18 17.54 -17.57
CA ASP A 168 -9.46 18.82 -17.35
C ASP A 168 -8.29 19.01 -18.32
N ALA A 169 -7.65 17.91 -18.72
CA ALA A 169 -6.64 17.90 -19.75
C ALA A 169 -7.22 18.15 -21.16
N GLY A 170 -8.54 18.07 -21.36
CA GLY A 170 -9.20 18.22 -22.66
C GLY A 170 -9.10 16.97 -23.53
N THR A 171 -8.99 15.80 -22.90
CA THR A 171 -8.87 14.49 -23.56
C THR A 171 -9.84 13.48 -22.94
N THR A 172 -9.94 12.28 -23.51
CA THR A 172 -10.87 11.24 -23.05
C THR A 172 -10.14 10.22 -22.19
N ALA A 173 -10.76 9.82 -21.09
CA ALA A 173 -10.28 8.70 -20.29
C ALA A 173 -10.19 7.45 -21.18
N PRO A 174 -9.12 6.66 -21.10
CA PRO A 174 -9.02 5.48 -21.94
C PRO A 174 -10.15 4.50 -21.60
N GLU A 175 -11.01 4.07 -22.52
CA GLU A 175 -12.00 3.03 -22.20
C GLU A 175 -11.30 1.67 -22.19
N ILE A 176 -11.44 0.86 -21.14
CA ILE A 176 -10.78 -0.45 -21.01
C ILE A 176 -11.43 -1.47 -21.98
N LEU A 177 -11.22 -1.25 -23.27
CA LEU A 177 -11.76 -2.04 -24.38
C LEU A 177 -10.67 -2.87 -25.07
N SER A 178 -9.39 -2.66 -24.70
CA SER A 178 -8.25 -3.38 -25.27
C SER A 178 -7.03 -3.38 -24.35
N TYR A 179 -6.11 -4.34 -24.58
CA TYR A 179 -4.89 -4.56 -23.79
C TYR A 179 -4.00 -3.32 -23.66
N ASN A 180 -3.74 -2.61 -24.76
CA ASN A 180 -2.89 -1.41 -24.75
C ASN A 180 -3.52 -0.25 -23.97
N VAL A 181 -4.84 -0.29 -23.76
CA VAL A 181 -5.57 0.74 -23.04
C VAL A 181 -5.52 0.50 -21.52
N ALA A 182 -5.54 -0.77 -21.08
CA ALA A 182 -5.35 -1.11 -19.66
C ALA A 182 -4.01 -0.57 -19.13
N LYS A 183 -2.92 -0.74 -19.89
CA LYS A 183 -1.59 -0.22 -19.52
C LYS A 183 -1.54 1.30 -19.38
N ARG A 184 -2.32 2.04 -20.17
CA ARG A 184 -2.41 3.50 -20.07
C ARG A 184 -3.14 3.93 -18.81
N HIS A 185 -4.17 3.18 -18.43
CA HIS A 185 -4.91 3.39 -17.19
C HIS A 185 -4.00 3.24 -15.96
N GLU A 186 -3.22 2.17 -15.91
CA GLU A 186 -2.24 1.92 -14.83
C GLU A 186 -1.23 3.07 -14.69
N HIS A 187 -0.64 3.50 -15.81
CA HIS A 187 0.27 4.64 -15.83
C HIS A 187 -0.39 5.93 -15.37
N LEU A 188 -1.62 6.20 -15.81
CA LEU A 188 -2.34 7.40 -15.41
C LEU A 188 -2.67 7.37 -13.91
N ALA A 189 -3.13 6.23 -13.38
CA ALA A 189 -3.40 6.04 -11.96
C ALA A 189 -2.13 6.22 -11.10
N ASP A 190 -0.98 5.68 -11.52
CA ASP A 190 0.31 5.92 -10.86
C ASP A 190 0.63 7.41 -10.74
N LEU A 191 0.47 8.14 -11.83
CA LEU A 191 0.83 9.56 -11.89
C LEU A 191 -0.10 10.43 -11.06
N ILE A 192 -1.40 10.13 -11.09
CA ILE A 192 -2.39 10.82 -10.25
C ILE A 192 -2.11 10.51 -8.78
N GLY A 193 -1.91 9.23 -8.44
CA GLY A 193 -1.53 8.80 -7.09
C GLY A 193 -0.29 9.53 -6.61
N MET A 194 0.76 9.56 -7.43
CA MET A 194 2.00 10.25 -7.11
C MET A 194 1.83 11.76 -7.00
N HIS A 195 1.03 12.40 -7.85
CA HIS A 195 0.74 13.82 -7.75
C HIS A 195 0.13 14.18 -6.39
N VAL A 196 -0.84 13.39 -5.94
CA VAL A 196 -1.47 13.59 -4.64
C VAL A 196 -0.50 13.26 -3.51
N LEU A 197 0.23 12.15 -3.61
CA LEU A 197 1.20 11.74 -2.59
C LEU A 197 2.37 12.70 -2.45
N MET A 198 2.76 13.43 -3.49
CA MET A 198 3.78 14.47 -3.40
C MET A 198 3.35 15.68 -2.56
N ASN A 199 2.05 15.90 -2.42
CA ASN A 199 1.49 16.96 -1.57
C ASN A 199 1.28 16.50 -0.11
N VAL A 200 1.60 15.24 0.20
CA VAL A 200 1.65 14.71 1.57
C VAL A 200 3.04 14.08 1.83
N HIS A 201 3.37 13.79 3.08
CA HIS A 201 4.74 13.39 3.44
C HIS A 201 5.22 12.07 2.81
N GLN A 202 4.33 11.26 2.22
CA GLN A 202 4.65 9.91 1.76
C GLN A 202 5.19 9.83 0.33
N GLY A 203 5.03 10.87 -0.51
CA GLY A 203 5.53 10.82 -1.89
C GLY A 203 7.06 10.66 -1.98
N ALA A 204 7.81 11.27 -1.06
CA ALA A 204 9.27 11.15 -1.03
C ALA A 204 9.74 9.71 -0.76
N ASP A 205 9.03 8.98 0.11
CA ASP A 205 9.37 7.59 0.42
C ASP A 205 9.18 6.67 -0.78
N VAL A 206 8.12 6.88 -1.59
CA VAL A 206 7.93 6.13 -2.84
C VAL A 206 9.10 6.37 -3.79
N ILE A 207 9.53 7.63 -3.97
CA ILE A 207 10.63 7.98 -4.87
C ILE A 207 11.96 7.37 -4.42
N ASN A 208 12.22 7.36 -3.11
CA ASN A 208 13.44 6.78 -2.56
C ASN A 208 13.48 5.25 -2.65
N ASN A 209 12.35 4.60 -2.92
CA ASN A 209 12.20 3.14 -2.95
C ASN A 209 11.68 2.58 -4.28
N LEU A 210 11.88 3.31 -5.40
CA LEU A 210 11.38 2.89 -6.72
C LEU A 210 11.87 1.51 -7.20
N ASN A 211 13.06 1.08 -6.75
CA ASN A 211 13.55 -0.28 -7.03
C ASN A 211 12.71 -1.35 -6.34
N ILE A 212 12.28 -1.11 -5.10
CA ILE A 212 11.40 -2.03 -4.35
C ILE A 212 10.02 -2.02 -4.97
N LEU A 213 9.48 -0.83 -5.28
CA LEU A 213 8.19 -0.69 -5.97
C LEU A 213 8.19 -1.43 -7.32
N SER A 214 9.26 -1.27 -8.12
CA SER A 214 9.42 -1.97 -9.39
C SER A 214 9.41 -3.48 -9.24
N ALA A 215 10.05 -4.02 -8.20
CA ALA A 215 10.06 -5.47 -7.96
C ALA A 215 8.67 -5.96 -7.52
N TRP A 216 7.98 -5.17 -6.70
CA TRP A 216 6.65 -5.48 -6.17
C TRP A 216 5.57 -5.48 -7.26
N LEU A 217 5.62 -4.53 -8.19
CA LEU A 217 4.74 -4.46 -9.36
C LEU A 217 5.01 -5.55 -10.41
N GLY A 218 6.11 -6.30 -10.27
CA GLY A 218 6.41 -7.48 -11.08
C GLY A 218 6.86 -7.19 -12.52
N TYR A 219 6.94 -8.24 -13.31
CA TYR A 219 7.51 -8.20 -14.68
C TYR A 219 6.55 -7.63 -15.75
N GLY A 220 5.32 -7.30 -15.36
CA GLY A 220 4.25 -6.93 -16.29
C GLY A 220 3.72 -8.12 -17.07
N ASP A 221 2.59 -7.92 -17.73
CA ASP A 221 1.93 -8.94 -18.54
C ASP A 221 1.23 -8.27 -19.75
N PRO A 222 0.38 -8.98 -20.51
CA PRO A 222 -0.34 -8.36 -21.62
C PRO A 222 -1.26 -7.20 -21.22
N GLN A 223 -1.77 -7.16 -19.99
CA GLN A 223 -2.73 -6.18 -19.47
C GLN A 223 -2.09 -5.10 -18.58
N HIS A 224 -1.04 -5.45 -17.84
CA HIS A 224 -0.37 -4.54 -16.89
C HIS A 224 1.06 -4.20 -17.37
N PRO A 225 1.49 -2.92 -17.28
CA PRO A 225 2.86 -2.55 -17.58
C PRO A 225 3.81 -3.13 -16.52
N SER A 226 5.08 -3.33 -16.89
CA SER A 226 6.04 -3.86 -15.91
C SER A 226 6.30 -2.85 -14.80
N GLY A 227 6.65 -3.34 -13.62
CA GLY A 227 7.06 -2.50 -12.51
C GLY A 227 8.24 -1.60 -12.85
N ALA A 228 9.15 -2.06 -13.73
CA ALA A 228 10.27 -1.25 -14.20
C ALA A 228 9.81 -0.08 -15.07
N GLN A 229 8.84 -0.29 -15.96
CA GLN A 229 8.24 0.76 -16.78
C GLN A 229 7.50 1.79 -15.90
N ARG A 230 6.68 1.31 -14.96
CA ARG A 230 5.93 2.15 -14.01
C ARG A 230 6.86 2.99 -13.13
N ALA A 231 7.89 2.38 -12.56
CA ALA A 231 8.86 3.07 -11.72
C ALA A 231 9.65 4.14 -12.48
N GLU A 232 10.06 3.87 -13.71
CA GLU A 232 10.73 4.86 -14.57
C GLU A 232 9.79 6.01 -14.93
N LEU A 233 8.52 5.74 -15.21
CA LEU A 233 7.52 6.78 -15.46
C LEU A 233 7.32 7.68 -14.25
N ILE A 234 7.19 7.10 -13.05
CA ILE A 234 7.10 7.84 -11.78
C ILE A 234 8.34 8.70 -11.55
N ARG A 235 9.54 8.18 -11.86
CA ARG A 235 10.79 8.95 -11.75
C ARG A 235 10.80 10.16 -12.67
N ARG A 236 10.42 10.00 -13.93
CA ARG A 236 10.34 11.11 -14.90
C ARG A 236 9.34 12.16 -14.44
N PHE A 237 8.16 11.71 -14.01
CA PHE A 237 7.14 12.56 -13.44
C PHE A 237 7.66 13.42 -12.28
N TYR A 238 8.38 12.80 -11.34
CA TYR A 238 8.97 13.50 -10.19
C TYR A 238 9.97 14.58 -10.61
N ASN A 239 10.77 14.32 -11.64
CA ASN A 239 11.75 15.26 -12.18
C ASN A 239 11.10 16.43 -12.94
N ASP A 240 9.97 16.17 -13.63
CA ASP A 240 9.28 17.14 -14.50
C ASP A 240 8.03 17.79 -13.85
N ARG A 241 7.85 17.62 -12.53
CA ARG A 241 6.61 17.94 -11.79
C ARG A 241 6.07 19.38 -11.91
N VAL A 242 6.87 20.32 -12.44
CA VAL A 242 6.46 21.71 -12.72
C VAL A 242 5.39 21.79 -13.83
N HIS A 243 5.22 20.71 -14.62
CA HIS A 243 4.31 20.69 -15.77
C HIS A 243 3.27 19.56 -15.72
N PHE A 244 2.66 19.31 -14.55
CA PHE A 244 1.68 18.24 -14.31
C PHE A 244 0.64 18.10 -15.45
N ASN A 245 -0.11 19.16 -15.77
CA ASN A 245 -1.18 19.09 -16.78
C ASN A 245 -0.66 18.80 -18.20
N ASN A 246 0.54 19.28 -18.55
CA ASN A 246 1.16 18.94 -19.84
C ASN A 246 1.65 17.49 -19.85
N PHE A 247 2.15 16.99 -18.72
CA PHE A 247 2.56 15.61 -18.55
C PHE A 247 1.36 14.66 -18.66
N ILE A 248 0.24 15.00 -18.01
CA ILE A 248 -1.02 14.25 -18.09
C ILE A 248 -1.57 14.25 -19.52
N ARG A 249 -1.64 15.42 -20.20
CA ARG A 249 -2.05 15.47 -21.61
C ARG A 249 -1.20 14.55 -22.45
N ASN A 250 0.12 14.64 -22.30
CA ASN A 250 1.02 13.74 -23.02
C ASN A 250 0.68 12.28 -22.70
N VAL A 251 0.56 11.86 -21.45
CA VAL A 251 0.30 10.46 -21.09
C VAL A 251 -1.09 9.96 -21.52
N ALA A 252 -2.11 10.81 -21.42
CA ALA A 252 -3.48 10.48 -21.81
C ALA A 252 -3.67 10.48 -23.34
N ASP A 253 -3.02 11.40 -24.07
CA ASP A 253 -3.02 11.48 -25.54
C ASP A 253 -1.99 10.53 -26.20
N LEU A 254 -0.99 10.04 -25.45
CA LEU A 254 0.12 9.25 -26.01
C LEU A 254 -0.39 7.93 -26.60
N HIS A 255 -0.31 7.86 -27.93
CA HIS A 255 0.43 6.78 -28.58
C HIS A 255 1.84 6.75 -27.99
N VAL A 256 2.02 6.02 -26.90
CA VAL A 256 3.30 5.82 -26.23
C VAL A 256 4.38 5.37 -27.24
N ASN A 257 5.07 6.32 -27.86
CA ASN A 257 6.41 6.18 -28.43
C ASN A 257 7.41 6.24 -27.26
N LEU A 258 7.19 5.45 -26.20
CA LEU A 258 8.23 5.33 -25.16
C LEU A 258 9.39 4.44 -25.63
N GLY A 259 9.27 3.73 -26.76
CA GLY A 259 10.34 2.82 -27.18
C GLY A 259 10.75 1.85 -26.07
N LEU A 260 9.76 1.44 -25.27
CA LEU A 260 9.87 0.50 -24.15
C LEU A 260 8.98 -0.70 -24.42
#